data_AF-A0A2V8KI06-F1
#
_entry.id   AF-A0A2V8KI06-F1
#
_cell.length_a   1.000
_cell.length_b   1.000
_cell.length_c   1.000
_cell.angle_alpha   90.00
_cell.angle_beta   90.00
_cell.angle_gamma   90.00
#
_symmetry.space_group_name_H-M   'P 1'
#
loop_
_entity.id
_entity.type
_entity.pdbx_description
1 polymer ?
#
loop_
_entity_poly.entity_id
_entity_poly.type
_entity_poly.pdbx_seq_one_letter_code
_entity_poly.pdbx_strand_id
1 'polypeptide(L)'
;MQVKLLFFASLKDIVGSRQLQLDLPHGATIEDVLTELEASYPRIRDYRPVVLTAINEEYVDQRTPIHEGDELAIFPPVSGGEVDSVPLIISRLGELYQITRDVIDAQNISRQLLRGEDGAVCVFEGVVRNNSKGKRTLHLVYEAYETMALKKLEEIGIFVRQVWDIDSIAMIHRLGHLDIGETSVAVIVTSAHRRAAFDACHYAIDKLKKVVPIWKKEFFEDGYDCRRCQGMRLKRLAWTYKDCPVYYLTLVSHDRKRLFANDLVHTAFKDFGKNAIHHGVTVGQYVLMPDHIHLFAAFSAEAISVSVWVKSLKNTLSKCLRSNNIASPHWQKGFFDHVLRSDEADVQKWEYVRHNPVRAGLVASADIWEFQGEVYALEFSR
;
A
#
# COMPACT_ATOMS: atom_id res chain seq x y z
N MET A 1 8.02 5.40 -37.66
CA MET A 1 8.73 5.98 -36.52
C MET A 1 9.39 4.84 -35.77
N GLN A 2 10.65 4.99 -35.40
CA GLN A 2 11.35 3.98 -34.61
C GLN A 2 11.15 4.24 -33.11
N VAL A 3 10.76 3.19 -32.40
CA VAL A 3 10.57 3.20 -30.96
C VAL A 3 11.41 2.09 -30.35
N LYS A 4 12.07 2.37 -29.23
CA LYS A 4 12.85 1.38 -28.49
C LYS A 4 11.97 0.74 -27.43
N LEU A 5 11.76 -0.57 -27.55
CA LEU A 5 11.02 -1.36 -26.58
C LEU A 5 11.99 -1.99 -25.59
N LEU A 6 11.69 -1.89 -24.30
CA LEU A 6 12.41 -2.58 -23.24
C LEU A 6 11.50 -3.62 -22.59
N PHE A 7 11.99 -4.87 -22.50
CA PHE A 7 11.25 -5.98 -21.91
C PHE A 7 11.89 -6.45 -20.61
N PHE A 8 11.02 -6.86 -19.68
CA PHE A 8 11.40 -7.29 -18.33
C PHE A 8 10.76 -8.65 -18.00
N ALA A 9 11.47 -9.45 -17.21
CA ALA A 9 11.26 -10.85 -16.80
C ALA A 9 10.52 -11.72 -17.81
N SER A 10 9.29 -12.14 -17.51
CA SER A 10 8.60 -13.14 -18.33
C SER A 10 8.41 -12.64 -19.76
N LEU A 11 8.30 -11.32 -19.97
CA LEU A 11 8.27 -10.75 -21.32
C LEU A 11 9.63 -10.81 -22.02
N LYS A 12 10.74 -10.63 -21.30
CA LYS A 12 12.09 -10.86 -21.85
C LYS A 12 12.27 -12.31 -22.27
N ASP A 13 11.80 -13.26 -21.46
CA ASP A 13 11.90 -14.70 -21.77
C ASP A 13 11.01 -15.08 -22.97
N ILE A 14 9.83 -14.44 -23.10
CA ILE A 14 8.92 -14.65 -24.24
C ILE A 14 9.50 -14.07 -25.53
N VAL A 15 10.05 -12.86 -25.47
CA VAL A 15 10.61 -12.16 -26.63
C VAL A 15 12.01 -12.69 -27.00
N GLY A 16 12.71 -13.30 -26.04
CA GLY A 16 14.08 -13.80 -26.18
C GLY A 16 15.14 -12.70 -26.21
N SER A 17 14.75 -11.43 -26.09
CA SER A 17 15.65 -10.28 -26.07
C SER A 17 15.17 -9.24 -25.08
N ARG A 18 16.12 -8.45 -24.56
CA ARG A 18 15.86 -7.39 -23.58
C ARG A 18 15.34 -6.10 -24.22
N GLN A 19 15.72 -5.87 -25.47
CA GLN A 19 15.34 -4.70 -26.22
C GLN A 19 15.01 -5.08 -27.66
N LEU A 20 14.01 -4.40 -28.22
CA LEU A 20 13.61 -4.56 -29.61
C LEU A 20 13.37 -3.17 -30.19
N GLN A 21 13.78 -2.95 -31.44
CA GLN A 21 13.34 -1.79 -32.20
C GLN A 21 12.10 -2.17 -32.98
N LEU A 22 11.06 -1.34 -32.88
CA LEU A 22 9.81 -1.54 -33.60
C LEU A 22 9.53 -0.32 -34.48
N ASP A 23 9.22 -0.59 -35.75
CA ASP A 23 8.79 0.42 -36.72
C ASP A 23 7.27 0.53 -36.69
N LEU A 24 6.76 1.71 -36.33
CA LEU A 24 5.32 1.98 -36.20
C LEU A 24 4.86 3.13 -37.09
N PRO A 25 3.58 3.17 -37.50
CA PRO A 25 3.01 4.34 -38.17
C PRO A 25 2.99 5.57 -37.24
N HIS A 26 3.01 6.77 -37.83
CA HIS A 26 2.99 8.02 -37.08
C HIS A 26 1.66 8.16 -36.30
N GLY A 27 1.74 8.50 -35.02
CA GLY A 27 0.56 8.62 -34.15
C GLY A 27 0.05 7.30 -33.56
N ALA A 28 0.84 6.22 -33.65
CA ALA A 28 0.51 4.96 -32.99
C ALA A 28 0.45 5.12 -31.47
N THR A 29 -0.44 4.36 -30.85
CA THR A 29 -0.65 4.30 -29.40
C THR A 29 0.04 3.07 -28.80
N ILE A 30 0.13 3.03 -27.48
CA ILE A 30 0.61 1.83 -26.76
C ILE A 30 -0.24 0.59 -27.09
N GLU A 31 -1.55 0.76 -27.31
CA GLU A 31 -2.42 -0.34 -27.73
C GLU A 31 -2.02 -0.94 -29.09
N ASP A 32 -1.58 -0.09 -30.02
CA ASP A 32 -1.10 -0.53 -31.33
C ASP A 32 0.23 -1.31 -31.19
N VAL A 33 1.13 -0.86 -30.31
CA VAL A 33 2.38 -1.58 -30.01
C VAL A 33 2.13 -2.95 -29.41
N LEU A 34 1.23 -3.05 -28.43
CA LEU A 34 0.87 -4.33 -27.82
C LEU A 34 0.22 -5.27 -28.84
N THR A 35 -0.55 -4.74 -29.78
CA THR A 35 -1.19 -5.52 -30.85
C THR A 35 -0.16 -6.08 -31.83
N GLU A 36 0.82 -5.27 -32.25
CA GLU A 36 1.91 -5.70 -33.12
C GLU A 36 2.81 -6.75 -32.44
N LEU A 37 3.09 -6.56 -31.15
CA LEU A 37 3.83 -7.52 -30.33
C LEU A 37 3.09 -8.85 -30.15
N GLU A 38 1.76 -8.83 -30.01
CA GLU A 38 0.95 -10.05 -29.95
C GLU A 38 0.93 -10.83 -31.26
N ALA A 39 0.96 -10.13 -32.39
CA ALA A 39 1.05 -10.78 -33.70
C ALA A 39 2.37 -11.56 -33.85
N SER A 40 3.47 -10.98 -33.35
CA SER A 40 4.81 -11.59 -33.40
C SER A 40 5.06 -12.61 -32.28
N TYR A 41 4.48 -12.39 -31.09
CA TYR A 41 4.66 -13.20 -29.88
C TYR A 41 3.32 -13.49 -29.20
N PRO A 42 2.58 -14.53 -29.64
CA PRO A 42 1.22 -14.79 -29.17
C PRO A 42 1.06 -14.98 -27.65
N ARG A 43 2.12 -15.40 -26.95
CA ARG A 43 2.16 -15.56 -25.48
C ARG A 43 2.05 -14.23 -24.72
N ILE A 44 2.26 -13.09 -25.36
CA ILE A 44 2.09 -11.76 -24.74
C ILE A 44 0.60 -11.47 -24.45
N ARG A 45 -0.32 -12.09 -25.20
CA ARG A 45 -1.77 -11.91 -25.05
C ARG A 45 -2.26 -12.23 -23.63
N ASP A 46 -1.64 -13.20 -22.96
CA ASP A 46 -1.96 -13.58 -21.58
C ASP A 46 -1.67 -12.47 -20.55
N TYR A 47 -0.78 -11.53 -20.91
CA TYR A 47 -0.35 -10.42 -20.07
C TYR A 47 -1.03 -9.08 -20.43
N ARG A 48 -1.68 -8.97 -21.61
CA ARG A 48 -2.37 -7.74 -22.07
C ARG A 48 -3.27 -7.06 -21.03
N PRO A 49 -4.14 -7.75 -20.26
CA PRO A 49 -5.05 -7.09 -19.31
C PRO A 49 -4.35 -6.56 -18.05
N VAL A 50 -3.07 -6.84 -17.88
CA VAL A 50 -2.33 -6.63 -16.62
C VAL A 50 -0.94 -6.03 -16.83
N VAL A 51 -0.49 -5.92 -18.07
CA VAL A 51 0.78 -5.30 -18.47
C VAL A 51 0.79 -3.83 -18.09
N LEU A 52 1.91 -3.38 -17.55
CA LEU A 52 2.14 -1.98 -17.24
C LEU A 52 3.15 -1.42 -18.25
N THR A 53 2.93 -0.17 -18.62
CA THR A 53 3.71 0.51 -19.66
C THR A 53 4.23 1.83 -19.12
N ALA A 54 5.49 2.12 -19.41
CA ALA A 54 6.11 3.40 -19.09
C ALA A 54 6.84 3.96 -20.31
N ILE A 55 6.63 5.23 -20.61
CA ILE A 55 7.38 5.97 -21.64
C ILE A 55 8.36 6.88 -20.91
N ASN A 56 9.65 6.81 -21.27
CA ASN A 56 10.68 7.69 -20.70
C ASN A 56 10.65 7.77 -19.15
N GLU A 57 10.45 6.61 -18.52
CA GLU A 57 10.35 6.43 -17.06
C GLU A 57 9.08 6.95 -16.36
N GLU A 58 8.02 7.30 -17.09
CA GLU A 58 6.70 7.67 -16.52
C GLU A 58 5.62 6.65 -16.87
N TYR A 59 4.75 6.32 -15.89
CA TYR A 59 3.60 5.45 -16.13
C TYR A 59 2.60 6.12 -17.06
N VAL A 60 2.25 5.42 -18.12
CA VAL A 60 1.34 5.90 -19.16
C VAL A 60 0.23 4.90 -19.39
N ASP A 61 -0.94 5.41 -19.78
CA ASP A 61 -2.08 4.57 -20.11
C ASP A 61 -1.95 3.98 -21.52
N GLN A 62 -2.75 2.96 -21.83
CA GLN A 62 -2.69 2.29 -23.14
C GLN A 62 -3.11 3.17 -24.32
N ARG A 63 -3.71 4.34 -24.07
CA ARG A 63 -4.20 5.29 -25.10
C ARG A 63 -3.19 6.40 -25.38
N THR A 64 -2.09 6.44 -24.64
CA THR A 64 -1.07 7.47 -24.78
C THR A 64 -0.38 7.31 -26.14
N PRO A 65 -0.27 8.39 -26.95
CA PRO A 65 0.44 8.36 -28.23
C PRO A 65 1.95 8.26 -28.00
N ILE A 66 2.63 7.53 -28.88
CA ILE A 66 4.08 7.35 -28.86
C ILE A 66 4.72 8.22 -29.94
N HIS A 67 5.90 8.76 -29.65
CA HIS A 67 6.68 9.59 -30.56
C HIS A 67 7.97 8.88 -30.99
N GLU A 68 8.57 9.40 -32.06
CA GLU A 68 9.84 8.88 -32.57
C GLU A 68 10.97 9.07 -31.55
N GLY A 69 11.72 8.00 -31.29
CA GLY A 69 12.81 8.00 -30.31
C GLY A 69 12.39 7.73 -28.86
N ASP A 70 11.10 7.54 -28.59
CA ASP A 70 10.62 7.19 -27.26
C ASP A 70 11.18 5.82 -26.81
N GLU A 71 11.48 5.72 -25.52
CA GLU A 71 11.80 4.46 -24.85
C GLU A 71 10.56 3.96 -24.11
N LEU A 72 9.95 2.91 -24.66
CA LEU A 72 8.76 2.26 -24.09
C LEU A 72 9.18 1.00 -23.32
N ALA A 73 9.10 1.09 -21.99
CA ALA A 73 9.23 -0.05 -21.11
C ALA A 73 7.90 -0.79 -21.02
N ILE A 74 7.90 -2.06 -21.44
CA ILE A 74 6.76 -2.96 -21.32
C ILE A 74 7.14 -4.03 -20.31
N PHE A 75 6.37 -4.08 -19.23
CA PHE A 75 6.60 -5.05 -18.18
C PHE A 75 5.29 -5.75 -17.85
N PRO A 76 5.33 -7.07 -17.61
CA PRO A 76 4.16 -7.78 -17.12
C PRO A 76 3.68 -7.12 -15.82
N PRO A 77 2.49 -7.44 -15.28
CA PRO A 77 2.17 -7.15 -13.89
C PRO A 77 3.22 -7.85 -13.03
N VAL A 78 4.30 -7.13 -12.75
CA VAL A 78 5.57 -7.52 -12.14
C VAL A 78 6.35 -8.67 -12.75
N SER A 79 7.65 -8.61 -12.42
CA SER A 79 8.82 -9.32 -12.94
C SER A 79 9.39 -8.54 -14.15
N GLY A 80 10.59 -7.99 -14.18
CA GLY A 80 11.83 -8.17 -13.39
C GLY A 80 13.01 -8.11 -14.37
N GLY A 81 13.82 -7.05 -14.38
CA GLY A 81 15.00 -7.00 -15.24
C GLY A 81 16.08 -6.14 -14.63
N GLU A 82 17.31 -6.65 -14.63
CA GLU A 82 18.52 -5.95 -14.20
C GLU A 82 18.87 -4.81 -15.16
N VAL A 83 19.43 -3.71 -14.67
CA VAL A 83 20.01 -2.63 -15.49
C VAL A 83 21.48 -2.42 -15.10
N ASP A 84 22.34 -2.32 -16.13
CA ASP A 84 23.76 -2.02 -15.95
C ASP A 84 23.96 -0.55 -15.54
N SER A 85 24.53 -0.41 -14.34
CA SER A 85 25.43 0.64 -13.83
C SER A 85 25.24 2.10 -14.29
N VAL A 86 24.21 2.75 -13.74
CA VAL A 86 24.26 4.18 -13.35
C VAL A 86 24.45 4.19 -11.83
N PRO A 87 25.19 5.14 -11.20
CA PRO A 87 25.22 5.20 -9.73
C PRO A 87 23.81 5.45 -9.19
N LEU A 88 23.21 4.40 -8.61
CA LEU A 88 21.84 4.41 -8.07
C LEU A 88 21.84 4.91 -6.63
N ILE A 89 22.41 6.10 -6.45
CA ILE A 89 22.54 6.76 -5.16
C ILE A 89 22.08 8.20 -5.32
N ILE A 90 21.12 8.60 -4.50
CA ILE A 90 20.78 10.00 -4.27
C ILE A 90 21.23 10.30 -2.85
N SER A 91 22.23 11.18 -2.72
CA SER A 91 22.73 11.61 -1.41
C SER A 91 22.69 13.14 -1.31
N ARG A 92 22.10 13.62 -0.23
CA ARG A 92 22.04 15.03 0.17
C ARG A 92 22.29 15.12 1.68
N LEU A 93 22.43 16.33 2.20
CA LEU A 93 22.67 16.55 3.62
C LEU A 93 21.52 15.96 4.47
N GLY A 94 21.77 14.85 5.17
CA GLY A 94 20.76 14.12 5.94
C GLY A 94 19.81 13.24 5.11
N GLU A 95 20.13 12.95 3.85
CA GLU A 95 19.34 12.07 3.01
C GLU A 95 20.24 11.10 2.23
N LEU A 96 19.89 9.82 2.25
CA LEU A 96 20.56 8.80 1.44
C LEU A 96 19.55 7.77 0.92
N TYR A 97 19.35 7.76 -0.39
CA TYR A 97 18.55 6.73 -1.07
C TYR A 97 19.47 5.93 -1.96
N GLN A 98 19.44 4.60 -1.84
CA GLN A 98 20.36 3.76 -2.58
C GLN A 98 19.75 2.43 -2.98
N ILE A 99 20.02 2.04 -4.23
CA ILE A 99 19.88 0.67 -4.69
C ILE A 99 21.30 0.11 -4.88
N THR A 100 21.61 -1.00 -4.23
CA THR A 100 22.97 -1.58 -4.23
C THR A 100 22.94 -3.08 -4.46
N ARG A 101 24.08 -3.68 -4.83
CA ARG A 101 24.31 -5.13 -4.77
C ARG A 101 25.24 -5.51 -3.61
N ASP A 102 25.87 -4.52 -2.99
CA ASP A 102 26.78 -4.69 -1.87
C ASP A 102 26.02 -4.91 -0.55
N VAL A 103 26.73 -5.45 0.44
CA VAL A 103 26.22 -5.63 1.80
C VAL A 103 25.86 -4.28 2.42
N ILE A 104 24.69 -4.21 3.06
CA ILE A 104 24.23 -3.01 3.75
C ILE A 104 24.83 -3.00 5.17
N ASP A 105 25.73 -2.05 5.44
CA ASP A 105 26.21 -1.77 6.80
C ASP A 105 25.35 -0.65 7.43
N ALA A 106 24.19 -1.05 7.98
CA ALA A 106 23.24 -0.11 8.57
C ALA A 106 23.87 0.71 9.71
N GLN A 107 24.76 0.10 10.51
CA GLN A 107 25.41 0.77 11.64
C GLN A 107 26.36 1.87 11.17
N ASN A 108 27.16 1.61 10.14
CA ASN A 108 28.05 2.62 9.58
C ASN A 108 27.27 3.78 8.96
N ILE A 109 26.20 3.48 8.23
CA ILE A 109 25.32 4.50 7.64
C ILE A 109 24.64 5.32 8.74
N SER A 110 24.14 4.70 9.81
CA SER A 110 23.57 5.40 10.96
C SER A 110 24.57 6.37 11.58
N ARG A 111 25.84 5.97 11.77
CA ARG A 111 26.88 6.86 12.30
C ARG A 111 27.15 8.07 11.39
N GLN A 112 27.03 7.91 10.08
CA GLN A 112 27.23 9.00 9.12
C GLN A 112 26.04 9.98 9.08
N LEU A 113 24.84 9.52 9.43
CA LEU A 113 23.64 10.36 9.47
C LEU A 113 23.47 11.15 10.77
N LEU A 114 24.06 10.67 11.87
CA LEU A 114 23.93 11.31 13.18
C LEU A 114 24.55 12.72 13.20
N ARG A 115 23.82 13.64 13.80
CA ARG A 115 24.17 15.03 14.05
C ARG A 115 24.21 15.29 15.56
N GLY A 116 24.83 16.40 15.96
CA GLY A 116 24.94 16.78 17.38
C GLY A 116 23.60 17.09 18.06
N GLU A 117 22.55 17.35 17.27
CA GLU A 117 21.20 17.65 17.72
C GLU A 117 20.28 16.41 17.83
N ASP A 118 20.71 15.27 17.29
CA ASP A 118 19.94 14.02 17.30
C ASP A 118 19.89 13.39 18.70
N GLY A 119 18.68 13.16 19.20
CA GLY A 119 18.43 12.46 20.46
C GLY A 119 17.99 11.00 20.27
N ALA A 120 17.75 10.57 19.03
CA ALA A 120 17.30 9.23 18.69
C ALA A 120 17.74 8.83 17.28
N VAL A 121 18.03 7.53 17.13
CA VAL A 121 18.19 6.87 15.84
C VAL A 121 17.32 5.61 15.83
N CYS A 122 16.50 5.46 14.79
CA CYS A 122 15.70 4.27 14.54
C CYS A 122 16.25 3.58 13.30
N VAL A 123 16.56 2.29 13.43
CA VAL A 123 17.05 1.45 12.34
C VAL A 123 16.11 0.27 12.18
N PHE A 124 15.58 0.11 10.97
CA PHE A 124 14.88 -1.08 10.54
C PHE A 124 15.72 -1.85 9.53
N GLU A 125 15.95 -3.13 9.77
CA GLU A 125 16.59 -4.04 8.82
C GLU A 125 15.66 -5.19 8.44
N GLY A 126 15.46 -5.38 7.13
CA GLY A 126 14.74 -6.53 6.59
C GLY A 126 15.71 -7.68 6.35
N VAL A 127 15.79 -8.62 7.29
CA VAL A 127 16.73 -9.75 7.23
C VAL A 127 16.11 -10.99 6.58
N VAL A 128 16.90 -11.70 5.75
CA VAL A 128 16.48 -12.96 5.12
C VAL A 128 16.33 -14.06 6.18
N ARG A 129 15.17 -14.73 6.20
CA ARG A 129 14.84 -15.78 7.17
C ARG A 129 14.96 -17.17 6.55
N ASN A 130 15.42 -18.14 7.34
CA ASN A 130 15.60 -19.55 6.94
C ASN A 130 14.29 -20.34 6.71
N ASN A 131 13.15 -19.80 7.13
CA ASN A 131 11.86 -20.43 6.98
C ASN A 131 10.83 -19.42 6.46
N SER A 132 10.21 -19.76 5.35
CA SER A 132 9.06 -19.04 4.82
C SER A 132 7.90 -20.01 4.63
N LYS A 133 6.82 -19.80 5.41
CA LYS A 133 5.57 -20.58 5.34
C LYS A 133 5.75 -22.10 5.54
N GLY A 134 6.68 -22.50 6.41
CA GLY A 134 6.93 -23.91 6.72
C GLY A 134 7.86 -24.62 5.74
N LYS A 135 8.41 -23.91 4.75
CA LYS A 135 9.43 -24.42 3.82
C LYS A 135 10.78 -23.80 4.11
N ARG A 136 11.84 -24.61 4.02
CA ARG A 136 13.22 -24.18 4.20
C ARG A 136 13.65 -23.32 3.01
N THR A 137 13.86 -22.03 3.24
CA THR A 137 14.37 -21.10 2.23
C THR A 137 15.89 -21.24 2.19
N LEU A 138 16.45 -21.38 0.98
CA LEU A 138 17.90 -21.46 0.76
C LEU A 138 18.50 -20.07 0.63
N HIS A 139 17.96 -19.26 -0.29
CA HIS A 139 18.39 -17.90 -0.56
C HIS A 139 17.25 -17.09 -1.20
N LEU A 140 17.45 -15.79 -1.26
CA LEU A 140 16.58 -14.85 -1.96
C LEU A 140 17.33 -14.18 -3.11
N VAL A 141 16.66 -13.91 -4.22
CA VAL A 141 17.19 -13.05 -5.28
C VAL A 141 16.30 -11.83 -5.42
N TYR A 142 16.86 -10.63 -5.31
CA TYR A 142 16.15 -9.38 -5.46
C TYR A 142 16.46 -8.72 -6.81
N GLU A 143 15.41 -8.24 -7.48
CA GLU A 143 15.48 -7.49 -8.75
C GLU A 143 14.66 -6.21 -8.62
N ALA A 144 14.99 -5.16 -9.37
CA ALA A 144 14.23 -3.92 -9.34
C ALA A 144 14.25 -3.20 -10.68
N TYR A 145 13.26 -2.35 -10.93
CA TYR A 145 13.43 -1.29 -11.91
C TYR A 145 14.25 -0.18 -11.24
N GLU A 146 15.56 -0.30 -11.34
CA GLU A 146 16.53 0.41 -10.49
C GLU A 146 16.33 1.93 -10.46
N THR A 147 16.22 2.59 -11.62
CA THR A 147 16.03 4.06 -11.70
C THR A 147 14.71 4.51 -11.09
N MET A 148 13.62 3.80 -11.39
CA MET A 148 12.31 4.09 -10.83
C MET A 148 12.23 3.78 -9.33
N ALA A 149 12.86 2.70 -8.87
CA ALA A 149 12.93 2.33 -7.47
C ALA A 149 13.61 3.44 -6.67
N LEU A 150 14.74 3.96 -7.15
CA LEU A 150 15.45 5.07 -6.55
C LEU A 150 14.58 6.34 -6.44
N LYS A 151 13.91 6.73 -7.54
CA LYS A 151 12.97 7.87 -7.54
C LYS A 151 11.84 7.68 -6.52
N LYS A 152 11.26 6.48 -6.42
CA LYS A 152 10.20 6.20 -5.44
C LYS A 152 10.68 6.17 -3.99
N LEU A 153 11.92 5.76 -3.73
CA LEU A 153 12.53 5.87 -2.40
C LEU A 153 12.68 7.34 -2.00
N GLU A 154 13.17 8.17 -2.92
CA GLU A 154 13.30 9.61 -2.71
C GLU A 154 11.93 10.28 -2.44
N GLU A 155 10.90 9.99 -3.24
CA GLU A 155 9.54 10.51 -3.01
C GLU A 155 9.01 10.19 -1.61
N ILE A 156 9.26 8.96 -1.12
CA ILE A 156 8.88 8.55 0.23
C ILE A 156 9.64 9.37 1.27
N GLY A 157 10.95 9.54 1.10
CA GLY A 157 11.77 10.28 2.04
C GLY A 157 11.40 11.77 2.10
N ILE A 158 11.13 12.41 0.96
CA ILE A 158 10.61 13.79 0.90
C ILE A 158 9.31 13.91 1.70
N PHE A 159 8.37 12.98 1.47
CA PHE A 159 7.11 12.99 2.21
C PHE A 159 7.33 12.80 3.72
N VAL A 160 8.22 11.88 4.11
CA VAL A 160 8.50 11.62 5.53
C VAL A 160 9.06 12.85 6.21
N ARG A 161 10.01 13.56 5.59
CA ARG A 161 10.57 14.80 6.14
C ARG A 161 9.55 15.94 6.25
N GLN A 162 8.51 15.94 5.42
CA GLN A 162 7.44 16.95 5.49
C GLN A 162 6.45 16.68 6.62
N VAL A 163 6.24 15.42 6.99
CA VAL A 163 5.21 15.01 7.95
C VAL A 163 5.76 14.85 9.36
N TRP A 164 7.00 14.37 9.50
CA TRP A 164 7.63 14.14 10.79
C TRP A 164 8.84 15.05 10.98
N ASP A 165 9.00 15.52 12.21
CA ASP A 165 10.16 16.30 12.65
C ASP A 165 11.37 15.37 12.83
N ILE A 166 12.09 15.13 11.72
CA ILE A 166 13.26 14.28 11.63
C ILE A 166 14.43 15.01 10.99
N ASP A 167 15.64 14.71 11.44
CA ASP A 167 16.86 15.39 11.00
C ASP A 167 17.40 14.74 9.72
N SER A 168 17.44 13.40 9.72
CA SER A 168 17.96 12.61 8.60
C SER A 168 17.17 11.33 8.32
N ILE A 169 17.19 10.90 7.05
CA ILE A 169 16.62 9.61 6.60
C ILE A 169 17.54 8.93 5.59
N ALA A 170 17.69 7.60 5.71
CA ALA A 170 18.21 6.77 4.64
C ALA A 170 17.31 5.57 4.34
N MET A 171 17.21 5.24 3.06
CA MET A 171 16.52 4.06 2.56
C MET A 171 17.39 3.35 1.54
N ILE A 172 17.89 2.18 1.91
CA ILE A 172 18.80 1.39 1.09
C ILE A 172 18.16 0.03 0.82
N HIS A 173 18.19 -0.41 -0.43
CA HIS A 173 17.75 -1.76 -0.80
C HIS A 173 18.84 -2.50 -1.57
N ARG A 174 19.13 -3.73 -1.14
CA ARG A 174 20.08 -4.64 -1.78
C ARG A 174 19.37 -5.50 -2.83
N LEU A 175 19.99 -5.63 -3.99
CA LEU A 175 19.58 -6.46 -5.10
C LEU A 175 20.57 -7.62 -5.28
N GLY A 176 20.23 -8.54 -6.18
CA GLY A 176 21.02 -9.72 -6.46
C GLY A 176 20.74 -10.84 -5.45
N HIS A 177 21.72 -11.73 -5.29
CA HIS A 177 21.61 -12.89 -4.41
C HIS A 177 21.86 -12.52 -2.95
N LEU A 178 20.97 -13.00 -2.07
CA LEU A 178 21.06 -12.84 -0.63
C LEU A 178 20.91 -14.17 0.11
N ASP A 179 21.86 -14.44 0.99
CA ASP A 179 21.87 -15.58 1.89
C ASP A 179 21.02 -15.35 3.14
N ILE A 180 20.70 -16.44 3.83
CA ILE A 180 20.02 -16.39 5.13
C ILE A 180 20.83 -15.54 6.12
N GLY A 181 20.16 -14.62 6.81
CA GLY A 181 20.77 -13.72 7.77
C GLY A 181 21.28 -12.41 7.18
N GLU A 182 21.28 -12.24 5.86
CA GLU A 182 21.68 -10.99 5.23
C GLU A 182 20.57 -9.92 5.25
N THR A 183 20.97 -8.65 5.34
CA THR A 183 20.05 -7.50 5.24
C THR A 183 19.72 -7.21 3.78
N SER A 184 18.43 -7.28 3.46
CA SER A 184 17.87 -6.96 2.14
C SER A 184 17.48 -5.50 1.98
N VAL A 185 17.04 -4.86 3.07
CA VAL A 185 16.61 -3.48 3.07
C VAL A 185 16.92 -2.86 4.41
N ALA A 186 17.39 -1.62 4.42
CA ALA A 186 17.56 -0.82 5.63
C ALA A 186 16.81 0.50 5.50
N VAL A 187 16.11 0.88 6.56
CA VAL A 187 15.53 2.22 6.73
C VAL A 187 16.11 2.79 8.02
N ILE A 188 16.74 3.96 7.94
CA ILE A 188 17.41 4.61 9.05
C ILE A 188 16.82 6.01 9.18
N VAL A 189 16.38 6.41 10.37
CA VAL A 189 15.86 7.74 10.64
C VAL A 189 16.50 8.29 11.90
N THR A 190 17.01 9.53 11.85
CA THR A 190 17.50 10.25 13.03
C THR A 190 16.57 11.41 13.36
N SER A 191 16.42 11.70 14.65
CA SER A 191 15.63 12.84 15.12
C SER A 191 16.05 13.29 16.51
N ALA A 192 15.74 14.53 16.88
CA ALA A 192 15.80 15.03 18.25
C ALA A 192 15.01 14.17 19.27
N HIS A 193 13.87 13.58 18.85
CA HIS A 193 12.97 12.83 19.73
C HIS A 193 12.54 11.47 19.17
N ARG A 194 12.64 10.43 20.01
CA ARG A 194 12.40 9.01 19.63
C ARG A 194 11.08 8.72 18.92
N ARG A 195 9.99 9.43 19.25
CA ARG A 195 8.66 9.16 18.67
C ARG A 195 8.64 9.45 17.17
N ALA A 196 9.22 10.58 16.76
CA ALA A 196 9.31 10.94 15.34
C ALA A 196 10.13 9.91 14.55
N ALA A 197 11.26 9.44 15.09
CA ALA A 197 12.07 8.41 14.44
C ALA A 197 11.32 7.08 14.24
N PHE A 198 10.60 6.59 15.25
CA PHE A 198 9.81 5.36 15.13
C PHE A 198 8.67 5.49 14.11
N ASP A 199 7.86 6.55 14.20
CA ASP A 199 6.69 6.74 13.34
C ASP A 199 7.12 6.90 11.87
N ALA A 200 8.16 7.71 11.61
CA ALA A 200 8.74 7.92 10.30
C ALA A 200 9.34 6.63 9.72
N CYS A 201 10.15 5.90 10.50
CA CYS A 201 10.78 4.66 10.06
C CYS A 201 9.73 3.60 9.71
N HIS A 202 8.71 3.44 10.56
CA HIS A 202 7.62 2.51 10.32
C HIS A 202 6.84 2.88 9.06
N TYR A 203 6.48 4.15 8.86
CA TYR A 203 5.79 4.59 7.65
C TYR A 203 6.62 4.34 6.38
N ALA A 204 7.91 4.69 6.41
CA ALA A 204 8.81 4.59 5.26
C ALA A 204 8.93 3.13 4.77
N ILE A 205 9.13 2.16 5.66
CA ILE A 205 9.21 0.75 5.26
C ILE A 205 7.88 0.22 4.72
N ASP A 206 6.77 0.64 5.31
CA ASP A 206 5.44 0.22 4.90
C ASP A 206 5.07 0.74 3.51
N LYS A 207 5.49 1.99 3.21
CA LYS A 207 5.35 2.58 1.87
C LYS A 207 6.29 1.95 0.87
N LEU A 208 7.56 1.75 1.21
CA LEU A 208 8.55 1.10 0.34
C LEU A 208 7.98 -0.22 -0.20
N LYS A 209 7.47 -1.08 0.69
CA LYS A 209 6.88 -2.39 0.34
C LYS A 209 5.61 -2.33 -0.51
N LYS A 210 4.98 -1.16 -0.64
CA LYS A 210 3.74 -0.96 -1.39
C LYS A 210 3.97 -0.35 -2.76
N VAL A 211 4.88 0.62 -2.88
CA VAL A 211 4.98 1.48 -4.08
C VAL A 211 6.30 1.35 -4.83
N VAL A 212 7.36 0.82 -4.19
CA VAL A 212 8.68 0.74 -4.83
C VAL A 212 8.75 -0.53 -5.68
N PRO A 213 9.11 -0.44 -6.98
CA PRO A 213 9.13 -1.56 -7.92
C PRO A 213 10.35 -2.48 -7.71
N ILE A 214 10.38 -3.16 -6.57
CA ILE A 214 11.36 -4.18 -6.22
C ILE A 214 10.64 -5.53 -6.13
N TRP A 215 11.34 -6.61 -6.48
CA TRP A 215 10.83 -7.97 -6.53
C TRP A 215 11.79 -8.91 -5.81
N LYS A 216 11.25 -9.94 -5.16
CA LYS A 216 12.03 -11.04 -4.60
C LYS A 216 11.72 -12.33 -5.35
N LYS A 217 12.67 -13.24 -5.41
CA LYS A 217 12.50 -14.62 -5.84
C LYS A 217 12.99 -15.48 -4.69
N GLU A 218 12.17 -16.43 -4.25
CA GLU A 218 12.51 -17.30 -3.12
C GLU A 218 12.87 -18.69 -3.65
N PHE A 219 14.05 -19.19 -3.28
CA PHE A 219 14.53 -20.51 -3.67
C PHE A 219 14.42 -21.48 -2.49
N PHE A 220 13.83 -22.66 -2.74
CA PHE A 220 13.62 -23.73 -1.76
C PHE A 220 14.33 -25.00 -2.23
N GLU A 221 14.53 -25.98 -1.33
CA GLU A 221 15.15 -27.29 -1.68
C GLU A 221 14.37 -28.04 -2.80
N ASP A 222 13.05 -27.82 -2.93
CA ASP A 222 12.18 -28.50 -3.90
C ASP A 222 11.91 -27.70 -5.20
N GLY A 223 12.60 -26.56 -5.41
CA GLY A 223 12.39 -25.67 -6.58
C GLY A 223 12.26 -24.18 -6.22
N TYR A 224 11.97 -23.33 -7.21
CA TYR A 224 11.88 -21.87 -7.04
C TYR A 224 10.44 -21.34 -7.09
N ASP A 225 10.11 -20.35 -6.25
CA ASP A 225 8.85 -19.60 -6.27
C ASP A 225 9.15 -18.12 -6.56
N CYS A 226 8.79 -17.66 -7.75
CA CYS A 226 8.95 -16.28 -8.16
C CYS A 226 7.82 -15.43 -7.54
N ARG A 227 8.00 -14.99 -6.28
CA ARG A 227 7.03 -14.15 -5.57
C ARG A 227 7.44 -12.70 -5.56
N ARG A 228 6.74 -11.87 -6.34
CA ARG A 228 6.64 -10.41 -6.16
C ARG A 228 6.90 -9.97 -4.71
N CYS A 229 7.73 -8.94 -4.47
CA CYS A 229 7.63 -8.13 -3.24
C CYS A 229 6.35 -7.28 -3.29
N GLN A 230 5.22 -7.90 -3.59
CA GLN A 230 3.94 -7.41 -3.16
C GLN A 230 3.77 -7.92 -1.74
N GLY A 231 3.36 -7.04 -0.83
CA GLY A 231 2.39 -7.45 0.17
C GLY A 231 1.35 -8.31 -0.55
N MET A 232 1.43 -9.62 -0.30
CA MET A 232 0.65 -10.64 -0.95
C MET A 232 -0.80 -10.17 -1.01
N ARG A 233 -1.40 -10.07 -2.21
CA ARG A 233 -2.86 -10.14 -2.34
C ARG A 233 -3.20 -11.56 -1.93
N LEU A 234 -3.36 -11.75 -0.61
CA LEU A 234 -3.67 -13.03 0.00
C LEU A 234 -4.96 -13.53 -0.64
N LYS A 235 -4.86 -14.66 -1.37
CA LYS A 235 -5.99 -15.59 -1.39
C LYS A 235 -6.23 -15.91 0.08
N ARG A 236 -7.33 -15.34 0.55
CA ARG A 236 -8.00 -15.60 1.82
C ARG A 236 -7.82 -17.09 2.17
N LEU A 237 -7.02 -17.38 3.18
CA LEU A 237 -7.26 -18.39 4.21
C LEU A 237 -6.01 -18.59 5.08
N ALA A 238 -6.17 -18.15 6.32
CA ALA A 238 -5.90 -18.90 7.54
C ALA A 238 -4.46 -18.90 8.12
N TRP A 239 -4.38 -18.37 9.36
CA TRP A 239 -3.33 -18.48 10.40
C TRP A 239 -2.09 -17.61 10.18
N THR A 240 -1.83 -16.53 10.91
CA THR A 240 -1.90 -16.32 12.37
C THR A 240 -2.52 -14.96 12.72
N TYR A 241 -3.79 -14.93 13.09
CA TYR A 241 -4.34 -13.90 13.96
C TYR A 241 -4.82 -14.63 15.19
N LYS A 242 -4.23 -14.34 16.35
CA LYS A 242 -4.93 -14.58 17.60
C LYS A 242 -6.00 -13.50 17.69
N ASP A 243 -7.19 -13.93 17.27
CA ASP A 243 -8.52 -13.44 17.63
C ASP A 243 -8.91 -12.04 17.11
N CYS A 244 -9.83 -12.05 16.13
CA CYS A 244 -10.68 -10.93 15.65
C CYS A 244 -9.99 -9.58 15.28
N PRO A 245 -9.46 -9.39 14.05
CA PRO A 245 -8.93 -8.09 13.62
C PRO A 245 -10.01 -6.98 13.65
N VAL A 246 -9.66 -5.85 14.28
CA VAL A 246 -10.50 -4.65 14.32
C VAL A 246 -10.21 -3.75 13.13
N TYR A 247 -11.26 -3.33 12.43
CA TYR A 247 -11.18 -2.42 11.30
C TYR A 247 -11.74 -1.05 11.68
N TYR A 248 -10.98 -0.01 11.39
CA TYR A 248 -11.47 1.37 11.30
C TYR A 248 -12.01 1.62 9.89
N LEU A 249 -13.29 1.94 9.79
CA LEU A 249 -13.99 2.14 8.53
C LEU A 249 -14.48 3.57 8.40
N THR A 250 -14.38 4.13 7.19
CA THR A 250 -15.00 5.40 6.82
C THR A 250 -15.88 5.23 5.58
N LEU A 251 -17.17 5.55 5.73
CA LEU A 251 -18.18 5.47 4.69
C LEU A 251 -18.63 6.87 4.31
N VAL A 252 -18.48 7.27 3.05
CA VAL A 252 -18.74 8.64 2.60
C VAL A 252 -20.02 8.71 1.75
N SER A 253 -20.84 9.73 1.97
CA SER A 253 -22.01 9.99 1.14
C SER A 253 -21.62 10.45 -0.27
N HIS A 254 -22.53 10.27 -1.23
CA HIS A 254 -22.35 10.81 -2.57
C HIS A 254 -22.29 12.34 -2.53
N ASP A 255 -21.31 12.96 -3.19
CA ASP A 255 -21.06 14.40 -3.21
C ASP A 255 -21.07 15.07 -1.82
N ARG A 256 -20.67 14.34 -0.77
CA ARG A 256 -20.66 14.85 0.61
C ARG A 256 -22.03 15.40 1.07
N LYS A 257 -23.14 14.85 0.54
CA LYS A 257 -24.50 15.16 0.99
C LYS A 257 -24.66 14.88 2.49
N ARG A 258 -25.33 15.79 3.20
CA ARG A 258 -25.62 15.67 4.64
C ARG A 258 -26.81 14.75 4.89
N LEU A 259 -26.57 13.45 5.01
CA LEU A 259 -27.59 12.40 5.09
C LEU A 259 -27.61 11.61 6.40
N PHE A 260 -26.54 11.58 7.19
CA PHE A 260 -26.37 10.56 8.25
C PHE A 260 -26.53 11.04 9.69
N ALA A 261 -26.28 12.31 10.00
CA ALA A 261 -26.43 12.87 11.34
C ALA A 261 -27.92 13.21 11.63
N ASN A 262 -28.73 12.19 11.88
CA ASN A 262 -30.13 12.29 12.29
C ASN A 262 -30.60 11.00 13.00
N ASP A 263 -31.68 11.10 13.77
CA ASP A 263 -32.21 9.99 14.59
C ASP A 263 -32.61 8.77 13.76
N LEU A 264 -33.15 8.99 12.57
CA LEU A 264 -33.60 7.94 11.67
C LEU A 264 -32.42 7.03 11.27
N VAL A 265 -31.33 7.62 10.76
CA VAL A 265 -30.15 6.87 10.33
C VAL A 265 -29.40 6.31 11.54
N HIS A 266 -29.31 7.05 12.65
CA HIS A 266 -28.64 6.60 13.87
C HIS A 266 -29.33 5.37 14.47
N THR A 267 -30.66 5.35 14.51
CA THR A 267 -31.44 4.19 14.97
C THR A 267 -31.23 2.99 14.05
N ALA A 268 -31.37 3.18 12.73
CA ALA A 268 -31.14 2.10 11.76
C ALA A 268 -29.70 1.55 11.81
N PHE A 269 -28.71 2.41 12.05
CA PHE A 269 -27.32 1.99 12.22
C PHE A 269 -27.12 1.15 13.49
N LYS A 270 -27.68 1.59 14.64
CA LYS A 270 -27.61 0.84 15.90
C LYS A 270 -28.27 -0.53 15.77
N ASP A 271 -29.45 -0.60 15.16
CA ASP A 271 -30.16 -1.87 14.97
C ASP A 271 -29.40 -2.81 14.04
N PHE A 272 -28.80 -2.29 12.96
CA PHE A 272 -27.92 -3.09 12.11
C PHE A 272 -26.68 -3.59 12.87
N GLY A 273 -26.05 -2.72 13.67
CA GLY A 273 -24.88 -3.06 14.47
C GLY A 273 -25.15 -4.15 15.50
N LYS A 274 -26.29 -4.11 16.20
CA LYS A 274 -26.71 -5.16 17.15
C LYS A 274 -26.90 -6.51 16.47
N ASN A 275 -27.48 -6.53 15.26
CA ASN A 275 -27.70 -7.75 14.50
C ASN A 275 -26.43 -8.28 13.81
N ALA A 276 -25.36 -7.49 13.73
CA ALA A 276 -24.13 -7.86 13.05
C ALA A 276 -23.41 -9.05 13.70
N ILE A 277 -23.64 -9.28 15.01
CA ILE A 277 -23.01 -10.36 15.78
C ILE A 277 -23.39 -11.74 15.24
N HIS A 278 -24.61 -11.90 14.73
CA HIS A 278 -25.09 -13.14 14.09
C HIS A 278 -24.36 -13.46 12.78
N HIS A 279 -23.61 -12.51 12.24
CA HIS A 279 -22.79 -12.65 11.04
C HIS A 279 -21.29 -12.63 11.35
N GLY A 280 -20.91 -12.81 12.62
CA GLY A 280 -19.53 -12.82 13.07
C GLY A 280 -18.87 -11.43 13.12
N VAL A 281 -19.66 -10.35 13.12
CA VAL A 281 -19.13 -8.98 13.13
C VAL A 281 -19.57 -8.26 14.40
N THR A 282 -18.60 -7.78 15.18
CA THR A 282 -18.85 -6.97 16.37
C THR A 282 -18.63 -5.51 16.02
N VAL A 283 -19.69 -4.69 16.07
CA VAL A 283 -19.58 -3.24 15.88
C VAL A 283 -19.23 -2.59 17.21
N GLY A 284 -18.16 -1.79 17.21
CA GLY A 284 -17.68 -1.08 18.37
C GLY A 284 -18.16 0.37 18.44
N GLN A 285 -17.21 1.25 18.70
CA GLN A 285 -17.41 2.69 18.74
C GLN A 285 -17.64 3.27 17.34
N TYR A 286 -18.40 4.36 17.26
CA TYR A 286 -18.74 5.00 15.99
C TYR A 286 -19.10 6.47 16.15
N VAL A 287 -19.00 7.22 15.05
CA VAL A 287 -19.45 8.61 14.91
C VAL A 287 -20.10 8.78 13.54
N LEU A 288 -21.36 9.19 13.52
CA LEU A 288 -22.07 9.61 12.31
C LEU A 288 -21.88 11.10 12.14
N MET A 289 -21.09 11.48 11.14
CA MET A 289 -20.99 12.85 10.67
C MET A 289 -22.12 13.11 9.67
N PRO A 290 -22.50 14.37 9.39
CA PRO A 290 -23.55 14.66 8.42
C PRO A 290 -23.36 13.97 7.07
N ASP A 291 -22.13 13.92 6.55
CA ASP A 291 -21.78 13.45 5.21
C ASP A 291 -20.92 12.18 5.18
N HIS A 292 -20.54 11.62 6.32
CA HIS A 292 -19.79 10.37 6.40
C HIS A 292 -19.96 9.66 7.75
N ILE A 293 -19.62 8.39 7.81
CA ILE A 293 -19.71 7.58 9.02
C ILE A 293 -18.33 7.01 9.32
N HIS A 294 -17.87 7.19 10.55
CA HIS A 294 -16.72 6.49 11.10
C HIS A 294 -17.18 5.40 12.05
N LEU A 295 -16.60 4.21 11.95
CA LEU A 295 -16.87 3.13 12.90
C LEU A 295 -15.69 2.19 13.06
N PHE A 296 -15.67 1.52 14.20
CA PHE A 296 -14.77 0.44 14.53
C PHE A 296 -15.56 -0.87 14.49
N ALA A 297 -15.05 -1.90 13.83
CA ALA A 297 -15.73 -3.20 13.75
C ALA A 297 -14.72 -4.36 13.74
N ALA A 298 -14.92 -5.33 14.63
CA ALA A 298 -14.15 -6.57 14.68
C ALA A 298 -14.82 -7.65 13.84
N PHE A 299 -14.02 -8.41 13.09
CA PHE A 299 -14.51 -9.48 12.23
C PHE A 299 -13.93 -10.81 12.71
N SER A 300 -14.80 -11.75 13.11
CA SER A 300 -14.38 -13.10 13.50
C SER A 300 -13.85 -13.89 12.30
N ALA A 301 -13.20 -15.03 12.55
CA ALA A 301 -12.65 -15.87 11.50
C ALA A 301 -13.72 -16.41 10.52
N GLU A 302 -14.95 -16.55 11.00
CA GLU A 302 -16.12 -17.03 10.27
C GLU A 302 -16.94 -15.90 9.64
N ALA A 303 -16.55 -14.64 9.87
CA ALA A 303 -17.30 -13.48 9.40
C ALA A 303 -17.27 -13.33 7.88
N ILE A 304 -18.35 -12.77 7.34
CA ILE A 304 -18.37 -12.30 5.95
C ILE A 304 -17.28 -11.24 5.71
N SER A 305 -16.86 -11.05 4.44
CA SER A 305 -15.83 -10.04 4.16
C SER A 305 -16.30 -8.63 4.51
N VAL A 306 -15.36 -7.78 4.91
CA VAL A 306 -15.60 -6.35 5.18
C VAL A 306 -16.35 -5.71 4.01
N SER A 307 -15.97 -5.99 2.76
CA SER A 307 -16.65 -5.45 1.58
C SER A 307 -18.11 -5.91 1.45
N VAL A 308 -18.41 -7.17 1.76
CA VAL A 308 -19.78 -7.71 1.71
C VAL A 308 -20.61 -7.13 2.86
N TRP A 309 -20.03 -7.03 4.04
CA TRP A 309 -20.69 -6.45 5.21
C TRP A 309 -20.98 -4.95 5.02
N VAL A 310 -20.00 -4.16 4.55
CA VAL A 310 -20.17 -2.74 4.22
C VAL A 310 -21.23 -2.55 3.14
N LYS A 311 -21.28 -3.44 2.12
CA LYS A 311 -22.35 -3.42 1.12
C LYS A 311 -23.71 -3.64 1.75
N SER A 312 -23.83 -4.58 2.70
CA SER A 312 -25.08 -4.83 3.45
C SER A 312 -25.49 -3.60 4.26
N LEU A 313 -24.57 -3.01 5.03
CA LEU A 313 -24.81 -1.79 5.80
C LEU A 313 -25.30 -0.63 4.92
N LYS A 314 -24.56 -0.33 3.84
CA LYS A 314 -24.94 0.73 2.88
C LYS A 314 -26.32 0.48 2.28
N ASN A 315 -26.66 -0.78 2.00
CA ASN A 315 -27.98 -1.13 1.48
C ASN A 315 -29.09 -0.92 2.50
N THR A 316 -28.89 -1.33 3.76
CA THR A 316 -29.85 -1.14 4.85
C THR A 316 -30.12 0.34 5.09
N LEU A 317 -29.08 1.15 5.23
CA LEU A 317 -29.22 2.60 5.41
C LEU A 317 -29.84 3.26 4.17
N SER A 318 -29.49 2.81 2.96
CA SER A 318 -30.15 3.32 1.74
C SER A 318 -31.63 2.99 1.66
N LYS A 319 -32.06 1.82 2.16
CA LYS A 319 -33.48 1.46 2.24
C LYS A 319 -34.19 2.41 3.22
N CYS A 320 -33.61 2.63 4.39
CA CYS A 320 -34.12 3.57 5.39
C CYS A 320 -34.29 4.99 4.81
N LEU A 321 -33.28 5.51 4.10
CA LEU A 321 -33.33 6.82 3.43
C LEU A 321 -34.44 6.87 2.35
N ARG A 322 -34.55 5.84 1.50
CA ARG A 322 -35.60 5.79 0.45
C ARG A 322 -37.01 5.73 1.02
N SER A 323 -37.21 4.98 2.11
CA SER A 323 -38.49 4.91 2.81
C SER A 323 -38.92 6.25 3.42
N ASN A 324 -37.99 7.20 3.53
CA ASN A 324 -38.23 8.56 4.01
C ASN A 324 -38.07 9.62 2.89
N ASN A 325 -38.33 9.22 1.63
CA ASN A 325 -38.33 10.10 0.45
C ASN A 325 -36.99 10.76 0.12
N ILE A 326 -35.86 10.22 0.59
CA ILE A 326 -34.52 10.67 0.19
C ILE A 326 -34.09 9.85 -1.03
N ALA A 327 -33.85 10.55 -2.14
CA ALA A 327 -33.49 9.92 -3.42
C ALA A 327 -32.00 9.58 -3.51
N SER A 328 -31.71 8.45 -4.17
CA SER A 328 -30.35 8.05 -4.55
C SER A 328 -29.74 9.00 -5.59
N PRO A 329 -28.40 9.07 -5.73
CA PRO A 329 -27.38 8.27 -5.03
C PRO A 329 -27.07 8.78 -3.62
N HIS A 330 -26.89 7.84 -2.68
CA HIS A 330 -26.57 8.14 -1.27
C HIS A 330 -25.10 7.98 -0.92
N TRP A 331 -24.36 7.12 -1.63
CA TRP A 331 -22.99 6.72 -1.25
C TRP A 331 -21.99 7.02 -2.36
N GLN A 332 -20.78 7.40 -1.97
CA GLN A 332 -19.63 7.36 -2.86
C GLN A 332 -19.24 5.90 -3.16
N LYS A 333 -18.67 5.67 -4.36
CA LYS A 333 -18.11 4.37 -4.73
C LYS A 333 -16.91 4.04 -3.82
N GLY A 334 -16.87 2.83 -3.30
CA GLY A 334 -15.83 2.38 -2.36
C GLY A 334 -16.06 2.82 -0.91
N PHE A 335 -15.11 2.51 -0.06
CA PHE A 335 -15.01 2.96 1.34
C PHE A 335 -13.53 2.93 1.73
N PHE A 336 -13.19 3.62 2.80
CA PHE A 336 -11.85 3.54 3.37
C PHE A 336 -11.86 2.56 4.53
N ASP A 337 -10.91 1.63 4.54
CA ASP A 337 -10.70 0.67 5.62
C ASP A 337 -9.24 0.63 6.07
N HIS A 338 -9.05 0.49 7.38
CA HIS A 338 -7.73 0.38 7.99
C HIS A 338 -7.77 -0.59 9.16
N VAL A 339 -6.96 -1.65 9.12
CA VAL A 339 -6.84 -2.63 10.21
C VAL A 339 -6.06 -2.03 11.36
N LEU A 340 -6.59 -2.09 12.57
CA LEU A 340 -5.93 -1.69 13.80
C LEU A 340 -5.16 -2.87 14.38
N ARG A 341 -3.93 -2.62 14.82
CA ARG A 341 -3.08 -3.58 15.54
C ARG A 341 -3.04 -3.17 17.02
N SER A 342 -3.04 -4.17 17.88
CA SER A 342 -3.69 -4.24 19.20
C SER A 342 -3.06 -3.48 20.38
N ASP A 343 -1.99 -2.71 20.18
CA ASP A 343 -1.12 -2.49 21.34
C ASP A 343 -1.15 -1.04 21.85
N GLU A 344 -1.26 -0.01 21.00
CA GLU A 344 -1.15 1.40 21.46
C GLU A 344 -1.96 2.45 20.64
N ALA A 345 -2.76 2.04 19.65
CA ALA A 345 -3.41 2.98 18.72
C ALA A 345 -4.90 3.28 19.03
N ASP A 346 -5.55 2.50 19.91
CA ASP A 346 -7.01 2.48 19.99
C ASP A 346 -7.61 3.68 20.72
N VAL A 347 -7.07 4.05 21.89
CA VAL A 347 -7.55 5.23 22.65
C VAL A 347 -7.24 6.52 21.90
N GLN A 348 -6.02 6.68 21.37
CA GLN A 348 -5.63 7.90 20.66
C GLN A 348 -6.44 8.10 19.37
N LYS A 349 -6.72 7.01 18.64
CA LYS A 349 -7.48 7.09 17.39
C LYS A 349 -8.98 7.25 17.63
N TRP A 350 -9.54 6.58 18.64
CA TRP A 350 -10.91 6.86 19.06
C TRP A 350 -11.05 8.32 19.46
N GLU A 351 -10.15 8.82 20.30
CA GLU A 351 -10.23 10.21 20.78
C GLU A 351 -10.12 11.22 19.64
N TYR A 352 -9.26 10.96 18.65
CA TYR A 352 -9.20 11.74 17.42
C TYR A 352 -10.52 11.73 16.64
N VAL A 353 -11.13 10.55 16.45
CA VAL A 353 -12.39 10.39 15.68
C VAL A 353 -13.56 11.03 16.43
N ARG A 354 -13.62 10.86 17.75
CA ARG A 354 -14.63 11.45 18.66
C ARG A 354 -14.64 12.97 18.58
N HIS A 355 -13.49 13.59 18.32
CA HIS A 355 -13.35 15.04 18.14
C HIS A 355 -13.70 15.55 16.73
N ASN A 356 -14.09 14.70 15.77
CA ASN A 356 -14.49 15.14 14.42
C ASN A 356 -15.66 16.14 14.41
N PRO A 357 -16.74 15.95 15.20
CA PRO A 357 -17.83 16.93 15.28
C PRO A 357 -17.37 18.30 15.76
N VAL A 358 -16.43 18.36 16.72
CA VAL A 358 -15.85 19.60 17.24
C VAL A 358 -15.03 20.30 16.16
N ARG A 359 -14.15 19.57 15.47
CA ARG A 359 -13.32 20.11 14.38
C ARG A 359 -14.14 20.57 13.17
N ALA A 360 -15.30 19.95 12.95
CA ALA A 360 -16.26 20.36 11.94
C ALA A 360 -17.14 21.55 12.38
N GLY A 361 -16.96 22.06 13.61
CA GLY A 361 -17.74 23.18 14.15
C GLY A 361 -19.21 22.85 14.42
N LEU A 362 -19.56 21.57 14.56
CA LEU A 362 -20.94 21.12 14.79
C LEU A 362 -21.35 21.24 16.26
N VAL A 363 -20.38 21.09 17.17
CA VAL A 363 -20.56 21.11 18.63
C VAL A 363 -19.33 21.70 19.33
N ALA A 364 -19.53 22.27 20.52
CA ALA A 364 -18.45 22.84 21.34
C ALA A 364 -17.60 21.79 22.08
N SER A 365 -18.17 20.63 22.40
CA SER A 365 -17.46 19.49 23.00
C SER A 365 -17.84 18.21 22.27
N ALA A 366 -16.94 17.23 22.28
CA ALA A 366 -17.21 15.93 21.70
C ALA A 366 -18.33 15.20 22.47
N ASP A 367 -18.46 15.43 23.79
CA ASP A 367 -19.42 14.73 24.65
C ASP A 367 -20.89 15.07 24.35
N ILE A 368 -21.16 16.20 23.68
CA ILE A 368 -22.52 16.65 23.37
C ILE A 368 -22.99 16.21 21.97
N TRP A 369 -22.14 15.52 21.19
CA TRP A 369 -22.56 15.00 19.89
C TRP A 369 -23.46 13.78 20.07
N GLU A 370 -24.72 13.86 19.65
CA GLU A 370 -25.73 12.82 19.89
C GLU A 370 -25.58 11.62 18.94
N PHE A 371 -24.99 11.82 17.76
CA PHE A 371 -24.86 10.79 16.72
C PHE A 371 -23.54 10.00 16.81
N GLN A 372 -23.11 9.68 18.02
CA GLN A 372 -22.00 8.77 18.30
C GLN A 372 -22.45 7.67 19.28
N GLY A 373 -21.56 6.75 19.59
CA GLY A 373 -21.80 5.76 20.63
C GLY A 373 -20.94 4.53 20.47
N GLU A 374 -21.29 3.51 21.24
CA GLU A 374 -20.66 2.20 21.25
C GLU A 374 -21.77 1.15 21.23
N VAL A 375 -21.72 0.21 20.26
CA VAL A 375 -22.71 -0.88 20.19
C VAL A 375 -22.30 -2.03 21.10
N TYR A 376 -21.05 -2.47 20.99
CA TYR A 376 -20.41 -3.46 21.85
C TYR A 376 -19.00 -3.00 22.21
N ALA A 377 -18.53 -3.39 23.40
CA ALA A 377 -17.11 -3.26 23.74
C ALA A 377 -16.29 -4.19 22.83
N LEU A 378 -15.31 -3.61 22.14
CA LEU A 378 -14.34 -4.39 21.37
C LEU A 378 -13.18 -4.78 22.29
N GLU A 379 -12.97 -6.08 22.46
CA GLU A 379 -11.77 -6.60 23.12
C GLU A 379 -10.62 -6.57 22.11
N PHE A 380 -9.71 -5.61 22.29
CA PHE A 380 -8.44 -5.59 21.58
C PHE A 380 -7.53 -6.63 22.24
N SER A 381 -7.08 -7.63 21.48
CA SER A 381 -6.24 -8.71 21.98
C SER A 381 -4.90 -8.15 22.48
N ARG A 382 -4.75 -8.00 23.80
CA ARG A 382 -3.49 -7.61 24.45
C ARG A 382 -2.30 -8.46 24.04
#